data_AF-A0A0P9PMH8-F1
#
_entry.id   AF-A0A0P9PMH8-F1
#
_cell.length_a   1.000
_cell.length_b   1.000
_cell.length_c   1.000
_cell.angle_alpha   90.00
_cell.angle_beta   90.00
_cell.angle_gamma   90.00
#
_symmetry.space_group_name_H-M   'P 1'
#
loop_
_entity.id
_entity.type
_entity.pdbx_description
1 polymer ?
#
loop_
_entity_poly.entity_id
_entity_poly.type
_entity_poly.pdbx_seq_one_letter_code
_entity_poly.pdbx_strand_id
1 'polypeptide(L)'
;MSLDFNALQSLPESIGRMTQLRELSLRHNPLVWTDQCNAGLRNLSRLEVLDLSFCSLGRSTRLSPLNALRMLFIRSTGIERVPEWNWRSSDLMLLDLRDNHISDITTQALALIDRSLSDNRLNIHLNGNPLSVQTHERIRVLREQRYQSRLGISHNRLLHQETPALKTWLGSASGEQLAARTELWHNVQDCSGSTDFFQVLSDLTTSADFFNDRKALTTRVWTMMEAAAENGELRRQLFDLAAHPQTCGDGLALIFGDMEVRVGVFAITSSTPEAARPLELFKMTRSLDRLDEVEKIARRDIALRMKSNKTVDEAEVRLAYRTGLQVRLGLASRSRSMLFRTLAGVSDADLDSAYREIIARESTPAFFESLIARELWMDYLETRYAHEFEPVKRPFTERLAVLDELSPDMQSDQQYLDRVNQITKERMRAIKACAIKLSIQLSDAVNAGPQ
;
A
#
# COMPACT_ATOMS: atom_id res chain seq x y z
N MET A 1 -1.51 -6.73 15.42
CA MET A 1 -2.94 -6.62 15.78
C MET A 1 -3.48 -5.34 15.17
N SER A 2 -4.54 -5.42 14.39
CA SER A 2 -5.20 -4.23 13.81
C SER A 2 -6.59 -4.09 14.42
N LEU A 3 -6.90 -2.87 14.86
CA LEU A 3 -8.22 -2.42 15.31
C LEU A 3 -8.61 -1.15 14.54
N ASP A 4 -8.20 -1.08 13.28
CA ASP A 4 -8.46 0.06 12.42
C ASP A 4 -9.96 0.25 12.17
N PHE A 5 -10.40 1.49 11.90
CA PHE A 5 -11.77 1.83 11.50
C PHE A 5 -12.84 1.38 12.51
N ASN A 6 -12.57 1.57 13.79
CA ASN A 6 -13.56 1.34 14.85
C ASN A 6 -13.99 2.66 15.50
N ALA A 7 -14.91 2.58 16.45
CA ALA A 7 -15.37 3.72 17.25
C ALA A 7 -14.62 3.81 18.59
N LEU A 8 -13.35 3.39 18.66
CA LEU A 8 -12.59 3.40 19.90
C LEU A 8 -12.31 4.84 20.33
N GLN A 9 -12.81 5.20 21.52
CA GLN A 9 -12.57 6.51 22.13
C GLN A 9 -11.34 6.52 23.04
N SER A 10 -10.89 5.35 23.50
CA SER A 10 -9.67 5.18 24.30
C SER A 10 -9.01 3.83 24.00
N LEU A 11 -7.74 3.67 24.39
CA LEU A 11 -7.04 2.40 24.32
C LEU A 11 -7.62 1.42 25.36
N PRO A 12 -8.20 0.27 24.97
CA PRO A 12 -8.72 -0.71 25.92
C PRO A 12 -7.64 -1.26 26.86
N GLU A 13 -7.96 -1.40 28.14
CA GLU A 13 -6.99 -1.91 29.14
C GLU A 13 -6.47 -3.32 28.83
N SER A 14 -7.29 -4.14 28.15
CA SER A 14 -6.91 -5.48 27.72
C SER A 14 -5.68 -5.46 26.81
N ILE A 15 -5.51 -4.43 25.97
CA ILE A 15 -4.33 -4.28 25.10
C ILE A 15 -3.08 -4.10 25.95
N GLY A 16 -3.14 -3.30 27.02
CA GLY A 16 -2.03 -3.12 27.95
C GLY A 16 -1.58 -4.38 28.69
N ARG A 17 -2.32 -5.49 28.60
CA ARG A 17 -1.94 -6.80 29.15
C ARG A 17 -1.27 -7.71 28.11
N MET A 18 -1.27 -7.34 26.84
CA MET A 18 -0.74 -8.13 25.72
C MET A 18 0.78 -7.93 25.55
N THR A 19 1.59 -8.32 26.55
CA THR A 19 3.04 -8.05 26.60
C THR A 19 3.87 -8.63 25.45
N GLN A 20 3.30 -9.57 24.68
CA GLN A 20 3.93 -10.19 23.51
C GLN A 20 3.61 -9.47 22.19
N LEU A 21 2.80 -8.41 22.23
CA LEU A 21 2.37 -7.70 21.03
C LEU A 21 3.55 -6.95 20.39
N ARG A 22 3.78 -7.20 19.10
CA ARG A 22 4.82 -6.55 18.29
C ARG A 22 4.30 -5.44 17.39
N GLU A 23 3.08 -5.55 16.92
CA GLU A 23 2.48 -4.60 15.99
C GLU A 23 1.08 -4.23 16.48
N LEU A 24 0.79 -2.94 16.59
CA LEU A 24 -0.51 -2.41 16.98
C LEU A 24 -0.91 -1.29 16.01
N SER A 25 -2.04 -1.48 15.33
CA SER A 25 -2.64 -0.47 14.47
C SER A 25 -4.02 -0.09 15.01
N LEU A 26 -4.25 1.21 15.18
CA LEU A 26 -5.48 1.81 15.72
C LEU A 26 -6.04 2.89 14.78
N ARG A 27 -5.71 2.82 13.48
CA ARG A 27 -6.00 3.88 12.52
C ARG A 27 -7.49 4.21 12.45
N HIS A 28 -7.81 5.47 12.13
CA HIS A 28 -9.19 5.92 11.93
C HIS A 28 -10.13 5.57 13.09
N ASN A 29 -9.67 5.80 14.32
CA ASN A 29 -10.51 5.76 15.50
C ASN A 29 -10.62 7.16 16.10
N PRO A 30 -11.76 7.54 16.70
CA PRO A 30 -11.94 8.80 17.42
C PRO A 30 -11.23 8.78 18.80
N LEU A 31 -9.99 8.29 18.84
CA LEU A 31 -9.21 8.09 20.06
C LEU A 31 -8.84 9.43 20.67
N VAL A 32 -9.26 9.63 21.93
CA VAL A 32 -8.74 10.69 22.79
C VAL A 32 -7.55 10.11 23.55
N TRP A 33 -6.36 10.62 23.28
CA TRP A 33 -5.15 10.11 23.92
C TRP A 33 -5.02 10.63 25.36
N THR A 34 -4.91 9.70 26.31
CA THR A 34 -4.84 10.02 27.75
C THR A 34 -3.62 9.38 28.40
N ASP A 35 -3.30 9.80 29.64
CA ASP A 35 -2.23 9.18 30.43
C ASP A 35 -2.46 7.69 30.70
N GLN A 36 -3.72 7.24 30.73
CA GLN A 36 -4.06 5.81 30.83
C GLN A 36 -3.63 5.05 29.57
N CYS A 37 -3.75 5.66 28.39
CA CYS A 37 -3.25 5.07 27.13
C CYS A 37 -1.73 4.90 27.18
N ASN A 38 -1.03 5.91 27.72
CA ASN A 38 0.41 5.86 27.94
C ASN A 38 0.81 4.74 28.93
N ALA A 39 0.07 4.58 30.03
CA ALA A 39 0.31 3.51 30.99
C ALA A 39 0.13 2.12 30.35
N GLY A 40 -0.90 1.96 29.52
CA GLY A 40 -1.14 0.72 28.75
C GLY A 40 0.00 0.40 27.78
N LEU A 41 0.47 1.40 27.02
CA LEU A 41 1.59 1.22 26.08
C LEU A 41 2.91 0.86 26.78
N ARG A 42 3.18 1.38 27.97
CA ARG A 42 4.43 1.04 28.72
C ARG A 42 4.58 -0.44 29.02
N ASN A 43 3.47 -1.16 29.16
CA ASN A 43 3.49 -2.60 29.40
C ASN A 43 3.85 -3.40 28.14
N LEU A 44 3.76 -2.79 26.95
CA LEU A 44 4.04 -3.41 25.66
C LEU A 44 5.53 -3.35 25.33
N SER A 45 6.35 -4.01 26.15
CA SER A 45 7.82 -4.01 26.05
C SER A 45 8.40 -4.56 24.73
N ARG A 46 7.59 -5.29 23.94
CA ARG A 46 7.98 -5.88 22.65
C ARG A 46 7.36 -5.18 21.44
N LEU A 47 6.69 -4.03 21.63
CA LEU A 47 6.03 -3.34 20.55
C LEU A 47 7.07 -2.68 19.61
N GLU A 48 7.12 -3.16 18.38
CA GLU A 48 8.01 -2.68 17.32
C GLU A 48 7.30 -1.68 16.38
N VAL A 49 5.99 -1.86 16.14
CA VAL A 49 5.20 -1.01 15.24
C VAL A 49 3.96 -0.48 15.95
N LEU A 50 3.77 0.84 15.92
CA LEU A 50 2.57 1.51 16.43
C LEU A 50 2.02 2.47 15.39
N ASP A 51 0.77 2.26 14.98
CA ASP A 51 0.05 3.12 14.04
C ASP A 51 -1.17 3.75 14.71
N LEU A 52 -1.13 5.07 14.86
CA LEU A 52 -2.19 5.93 15.38
C LEU A 52 -2.67 6.93 14.32
N SER A 53 -2.42 6.66 13.04
CA SER A 53 -2.76 7.59 11.96
C SER A 53 -4.26 7.89 11.97
N PHE A 54 -4.62 9.16 11.73
CA PHE A 54 -6.00 9.64 11.71
C PHE A 54 -6.74 9.48 13.04
N CYS A 55 -6.00 9.46 14.16
CA CYS A 55 -6.56 9.52 15.52
C CYS A 55 -6.41 10.92 16.09
N SER A 56 -7.44 11.46 16.74
CA SER A 56 -7.41 12.81 17.32
C SER A 56 -6.60 12.88 18.63
N LEU A 57 -5.28 12.70 18.54
CA LEU A 57 -4.40 12.73 19.71
C LEU A 57 -4.43 14.09 20.41
N GLY A 58 -4.55 15.19 19.67
CA GLY A 58 -4.66 16.55 20.23
C GLY A 58 -3.32 17.27 20.42
N ARG A 59 -3.39 18.59 20.61
CA ARG A 59 -2.28 19.55 20.48
C ARG A 59 -1.11 19.32 21.45
N SER A 60 -1.38 18.82 22.66
CA SER A 60 -0.41 18.70 23.76
C SER A 60 -0.06 17.25 24.11
N THR A 61 -0.40 16.29 23.25
CA THR A 61 -0.23 14.88 23.58
C THR A 61 1.23 14.48 23.67
N ARG A 62 1.57 13.89 24.82
CA ARG A 62 2.89 13.30 25.08
C ARG A 62 2.75 11.80 24.97
N LEU A 63 3.45 11.22 24.00
CA LEU A 63 3.60 9.77 23.91
C LEU A 63 4.68 9.33 24.90
N SER A 64 4.43 8.26 25.65
CA SER A 64 5.49 7.67 26.47
C SER A 64 6.61 7.12 25.60
N PRO A 65 7.88 7.26 26.01
CA PRO A 65 9.01 6.70 25.27
C PRO A 65 8.93 5.16 25.30
N LEU A 66 8.84 4.55 24.12
CA LEU A 66 8.85 3.10 23.94
C LEU A 66 10.19 2.70 23.31
N ASN A 67 11.08 2.13 24.11
CA ASN A 67 12.47 1.91 23.70
C ASN A 67 12.61 0.85 22.58
N ALA A 68 11.70 -0.14 22.52
CA ALA A 68 11.70 -1.19 21.49
C ALA A 68 10.99 -0.78 20.19
N LEU A 69 10.39 0.41 20.14
CA LEU A 69 9.59 0.83 19.01
C LEU A 69 10.48 1.19 17.82
N ARG A 70 10.23 0.56 16.68
CA ARG A 70 10.97 0.74 15.42
C ARG A 70 10.22 1.61 14.43
N MET A 71 8.88 1.56 14.41
CA MET A 71 8.06 2.37 13.52
C MET A 71 6.91 3.01 14.29
N LEU A 72 6.77 4.33 14.15
CA LEU A 72 5.69 5.10 14.74
C LEU A 72 4.98 5.91 13.65
N PHE A 73 3.69 5.66 13.48
CA PHE A 73 2.84 6.41 12.55
C PHE A 73 1.83 7.25 13.34
N ILE A 74 1.95 8.58 13.22
CA ILE A 74 1.04 9.54 13.86
C ILE A 74 0.58 10.60 12.87
N ARG A 75 0.35 10.17 11.63
CA ARG A 75 -0.15 11.03 10.55
C ARG A 75 -1.53 11.57 10.86
N SER A 76 -1.79 12.84 10.56
CA SER A 76 -3.12 13.47 10.74
C SER A 76 -3.72 13.24 12.13
N THR A 77 -2.91 13.49 13.16
CA THR A 77 -3.32 13.35 14.56
C THR A 77 -3.57 14.67 15.28
N GLY A 78 -3.34 15.79 14.59
CA GLY A 78 -3.57 17.15 15.10
C GLY A 78 -2.50 17.63 16.08
N ILE A 79 -1.34 16.96 16.14
CA ILE A 79 -0.21 17.39 16.98
C ILE A 79 0.44 18.67 16.42
N GLU A 80 0.92 19.53 17.32
CA GLU A 80 1.56 20.81 16.94
C GLU A 80 3.08 20.80 17.15
N ARG A 81 3.61 19.76 17.80
CA ARG A 81 5.03 19.62 18.09
C ARG A 81 5.46 18.17 17.86
N VAL A 82 6.72 18.01 17.49
CA VAL A 82 7.37 16.70 17.42
C VAL A 82 7.36 16.08 18.82
N PRO A 83 6.99 14.79 18.97
CA PRO A 83 7.03 14.13 20.27
C PRO A 83 8.42 14.17 20.91
N GLU A 84 8.46 14.37 22.22
CA GLU A 84 9.70 14.21 22.98
C GLU A 84 10.05 12.72 23.05
N TRP A 85 11.11 12.33 22.35
CA TRP A 85 11.59 10.96 22.33
C TRP A 85 13.03 10.88 22.84
N ASN A 86 13.41 9.73 23.42
CA ASN A 86 14.80 9.49 23.77
C ASN A 86 15.57 8.99 22.53
N TRP A 87 15.89 9.91 21.62
CA TRP A 87 16.53 9.63 20.33
C TRP A 87 17.86 8.86 20.43
N ARG A 88 18.53 8.88 21.59
CA ARG A 88 19.83 8.22 21.82
C ARG A 88 19.72 6.72 22.09
N SER A 89 18.65 6.27 22.75
CA SER A 89 18.48 4.87 23.17
C SER A 89 17.25 4.23 22.52
N SER A 90 16.83 4.76 21.38
CA SER A 90 15.64 4.33 20.66
C SER A 90 16.04 3.50 19.45
N ASP A 91 15.33 2.39 19.24
CA ASP A 91 15.43 1.57 18.02
C ASP A 91 14.53 2.10 16.88
N LEU A 92 13.96 3.30 17.07
CA LEU A 92 13.07 3.94 16.10
C LEU A 92 13.80 4.19 14.79
N MET A 93 13.28 3.58 13.73
CA MET A 93 13.76 3.66 12.37
C MET A 93 12.88 4.54 11.49
N LEU A 94 11.61 4.67 11.84
CA LEU A 94 10.66 5.44 11.07
C LEU A 94 9.68 6.19 11.98
N LEU A 95 9.56 7.49 11.74
CA LEU A 95 8.60 8.37 12.39
C LEU A 95 7.81 9.14 11.34
N ASP A 96 6.54 8.81 11.20
CA ASP A 96 5.64 9.50 10.30
C ASP A 96 4.81 10.56 11.05
N LEU A 97 5.12 11.82 10.78
CA LEU A 97 4.47 13.00 11.35
C LEU A 97 3.64 13.75 10.31
N ARG A 98 3.34 13.15 9.16
CA ARG A 98 2.69 13.85 8.04
C ARG A 98 1.32 14.42 8.42
N ASP A 99 0.89 15.46 7.70
CA ASP A 99 -0.44 16.08 7.79
C ASP A 99 -0.86 16.48 9.22
N ASN A 100 0.10 16.95 10.01
CA ASN A 100 -0.15 17.51 11.34
C ASN A 100 -0.08 19.04 11.33
N HIS A 101 -0.15 19.66 12.50
CA HIS A 101 -0.11 21.11 12.67
C HIS A 101 1.24 21.61 13.20
N ILE A 102 2.32 20.88 12.89
CA ILE A 102 3.66 21.23 13.34
C ILE A 102 4.14 22.46 12.58
N SER A 103 4.35 23.57 13.28
CA SER A 103 4.80 24.83 12.68
C SER A 103 6.22 25.22 13.06
N ASP A 104 6.69 24.82 14.24
CA ASP A 104 8.05 25.09 14.69
C ASP A 104 8.73 23.82 15.22
N ILE A 105 9.95 23.58 14.76
CA ILE A 105 10.85 22.59 15.33
C ILE A 105 12.07 23.35 15.86
N THR A 106 12.26 23.27 17.17
CA THR A 106 13.32 24.01 17.86
C THR A 106 14.70 23.45 17.50
N THR A 107 15.72 24.31 17.56
CA THR A 107 17.11 23.91 17.34
C THR A 107 17.56 22.81 18.30
N GLN A 108 17.05 22.82 19.54
CA GLN A 108 17.33 21.79 20.54
C GLN A 108 16.73 20.43 20.16
N ALA A 109 15.47 20.40 19.71
CA ALA A 109 14.83 19.17 19.24
C ALA A 109 15.58 18.60 18.02
N LEU A 110 15.92 19.47 17.07
CA LEU A 110 16.69 19.08 15.90
C LEU A 110 18.08 18.55 16.26
N ALA A 111 18.80 19.16 17.21
CA ALA A 111 20.11 18.70 17.65
C ALA A 111 20.08 17.34 18.36
N LEU A 112 18.96 17.02 19.03
CA LEU A 112 18.75 15.69 19.63
C LEU A 112 18.45 14.64 18.58
N ILE A 113 17.59 14.97 17.62
CA ILE A 113 17.24 14.15 16.46
C ILE A 113 18.48 13.91 15.58
N ASP A 114 19.31 14.94 15.36
CA ASP A 114 20.49 14.92 14.51
C ASP A 114 21.51 13.84 14.93
N ARG A 115 21.69 13.60 16.23
CA ARG A 115 22.60 12.52 16.66
C ARG A 115 22.10 11.13 16.26
N SER A 116 20.78 10.93 16.23
CA SER A 116 20.16 9.66 15.84
C SER A 116 20.08 9.49 14.31
N LEU A 117 19.75 10.59 13.61
CA LEU A 117 19.78 10.67 12.16
C LEU A 117 21.21 10.46 11.60
N SER A 118 22.28 10.77 12.35
CA SER A 118 23.68 10.70 11.87
C SER A 118 24.17 9.28 11.61
N ASP A 119 23.56 8.29 12.27
CA ASP A 119 23.83 6.86 12.04
C ASP A 119 23.00 6.28 10.87
N ASN A 120 22.27 7.11 10.11
CA ASN A 120 21.29 6.68 9.08
C ASN A 120 20.21 5.70 9.59
N ARG A 121 19.98 5.64 10.91
CA ARG A 121 19.07 4.67 11.51
C ARG A 121 17.61 5.11 11.48
N LEU A 122 17.32 6.42 11.43
CA LEU A 122 15.99 7.00 11.62
C LEU A 122 15.56 7.84 10.41
N ASN A 123 14.35 7.62 9.92
CA ASN A 123 13.67 8.40 8.89
C ASN A 123 12.49 9.15 9.52
N ILE A 124 12.36 10.45 9.24
CA ILE A 124 11.26 11.28 9.75
C ILE A 124 10.55 11.94 8.58
N HIS A 125 9.23 11.73 8.48
CA HIS A 125 8.40 12.33 7.44
C HIS A 125 7.58 13.48 8.04
N LEU A 126 7.68 14.67 7.46
CA LEU A 126 7.05 15.91 7.97
C LEU A 126 6.11 16.57 6.94
N ASN A 127 5.90 15.96 5.79
CA ASN A 127 5.09 16.53 4.70
C ASN A 127 3.67 16.89 5.17
N GLY A 128 3.07 17.92 4.59
CA GLY A 128 1.71 18.36 4.95
C GLY A 128 1.59 19.09 6.30
N ASN A 129 2.71 19.43 6.95
CA ASN A 129 2.73 20.29 8.13
C ASN A 129 2.94 21.77 7.74
N PRO A 130 2.33 22.75 8.45
CA PRO A 130 2.51 24.17 8.22
C PRO A 130 3.84 24.69 8.81
N LEU A 131 4.95 24.06 8.42
CA LEU A 131 6.29 24.39 8.92
C LEU A 131 6.65 25.84 8.58
N SER A 132 7.06 26.60 9.58
CA SER A 132 7.51 27.98 9.43
C SER A 132 8.79 28.06 8.58
N VAL A 133 8.98 29.20 7.91
CA VAL A 133 10.21 29.48 7.15
C VAL A 133 11.46 29.34 8.03
N GLN A 134 11.38 29.76 9.30
CA GLN A 134 12.49 29.61 10.25
C GLN A 134 12.84 28.15 10.52
N THR A 135 11.84 27.27 10.63
CA THR A 135 12.07 25.83 10.82
C THR A 135 12.66 25.19 9.58
N HIS A 136 12.19 25.55 8.38
CA HIS A 136 12.78 25.10 7.13
C HIS A 136 14.27 25.48 7.04
N GLU A 137 14.62 26.72 7.37
CA GLU A 137 16.02 27.17 7.38
C GLU A 137 16.87 26.42 8.42
N ARG A 138 16.33 26.14 9.62
CA ARG A 138 17.06 25.32 10.62
C ARG A 138 17.32 23.90 10.13
N ILE A 139 16.32 23.23 9.54
CA ILE A 139 16.45 21.87 8.98
C ILE A 139 17.44 21.88 7.82
N ARG A 140 17.38 22.91 6.98
CA ARG A 140 18.29 23.12 5.84
C ARG A 140 19.74 23.24 6.31
N VAL A 141 20.02 24.14 7.25
CA VAL A 141 21.37 24.33 7.80
C VAL A 141 21.93 23.04 8.38
N LEU A 142 21.13 22.25 9.09
CA LEU A 142 21.55 20.94 9.62
C LEU A 142 21.87 19.92 8.53
N ARG A 143 21.02 19.84 7.49
CA ARG A 143 21.29 18.96 6.33
C ARG A 143 22.59 19.39 5.65
N GLU A 144 22.74 20.67 5.37
CA GLU A 144 23.94 21.23 4.74
C GLU A 144 25.20 20.96 5.57
N GLN A 145 25.15 21.13 6.90
CA GLN A 145 26.28 20.84 7.81
C GLN A 145 26.69 19.36 7.78
N ARG A 146 25.77 18.40 7.65
CA ARG A 146 26.10 16.97 7.52
C ARG A 146 26.77 16.63 6.20
N TYR A 147 26.21 17.15 5.11
CA TYR A 147 26.80 16.96 3.77
C TYR A 147 28.20 17.59 3.71
N GLN A 148 28.39 18.74 4.35
CA GLN A 148 29.68 19.44 4.45
C GLN A 148 30.70 18.70 5.34
N SER A 149 30.28 18.14 6.48
CA SER A 149 31.16 17.40 7.40
C SER A 149 31.74 16.12 6.78
N ARG A 150 31.05 15.53 5.79
CA ARG A 150 31.53 14.35 5.05
C ARG A 150 32.40 14.68 3.84
N LEU A 151 32.44 15.95 3.38
CA LEU A 151 33.06 16.33 2.10
C LEU A 151 34.07 17.50 2.18
N GLY A 152 34.31 18.09 3.36
CA GLY A 152 35.49 18.95 3.60
C GLY A 152 35.56 20.29 2.84
N ILE A 153 34.45 20.80 2.29
CA ILE A 153 34.43 22.04 1.49
C ILE A 153 33.21 22.90 1.83
N SER A 154 33.44 24.21 2.02
CA SER A 154 32.43 25.24 2.32
C SER A 154 31.63 25.71 1.11
N HIS A 155 30.35 26.01 1.37
CA HIS A 155 29.41 26.92 0.68
C HIS A 155 29.33 26.92 -0.85
N ASN A 156 28.27 26.31 -1.38
CA ASN A 156 27.17 26.98 -2.10
C ASN A 156 26.36 25.95 -2.92
N ARG A 157 25.09 25.74 -2.57
CA ARG A 157 24.03 25.66 -3.59
C ARG A 157 22.65 25.81 -2.98
N LEU A 158 21.99 26.89 -3.40
CA LEU A 158 20.57 27.16 -3.23
C LEU A 158 19.74 25.99 -3.78
N LEU A 159 18.57 25.73 -3.21
CA LEU A 159 17.28 25.87 -3.92
C LEU A 159 16.08 25.66 -2.97
N HIS A 160 15.13 26.58 -3.10
CA HIS A 160 13.77 26.60 -2.56
C HIS A 160 12.81 26.80 -3.75
N GLN A 161 11.53 26.47 -3.52
CA GLN A 161 10.28 26.97 -4.13
C GLN A 161 9.45 26.01 -5.00
N GLU A 162 8.15 26.09 -4.69
CA GLU A 162 6.96 25.48 -5.28
C GLU A 162 6.90 25.63 -6.82
N THR A 163 6.18 24.71 -7.49
CA THR A 163 5.87 24.65 -8.95
C THR A 163 6.90 24.14 -10.00
N PRO A 164 7.95 23.34 -9.71
CA PRO A 164 8.73 22.67 -10.77
C PRO A 164 8.05 21.45 -11.41
N ALA A 165 7.27 20.69 -10.63
CA ALA A 165 6.74 19.39 -11.07
C ALA A 165 5.73 19.52 -12.21
N LEU A 166 4.74 20.42 -12.08
CA LEU A 166 3.71 20.62 -13.11
C LEU A 166 4.33 21.03 -14.47
N LYS A 167 5.28 21.97 -14.49
CA LYS A 167 5.98 22.37 -15.73
C LYS A 167 6.75 21.20 -16.35
N THR A 168 7.30 20.31 -15.51
CA THR A 168 8.04 19.13 -15.95
C THR A 168 7.12 18.11 -16.64
N TRP A 169 5.91 17.92 -16.11
CA TRP A 169 4.91 16.96 -16.63
C TRP A 169 4.05 17.51 -17.79
N LEU A 170 3.87 18.83 -17.89
CA LEU A 170 3.13 19.47 -18.99
C LEU A 170 3.89 19.44 -20.33
N GLY A 171 5.23 19.39 -20.30
CA GLY A 171 6.06 19.18 -21.49
C GLY A 171 5.76 20.16 -22.64
N SER A 172 5.81 19.68 -23.89
CA SER A 172 5.48 20.44 -25.11
C SER A 172 4.03 20.20 -25.58
N ALA A 173 3.07 20.14 -24.64
CA ALA A 173 1.65 19.96 -24.99
C ALA A 173 1.09 21.19 -25.75
N SER A 174 0.07 20.99 -26.59
CA SER A 174 -0.60 22.08 -27.33
C SER A 174 -1.41 22.98 -26.38
N GLY A 175 -1.70 24.23 -26.82
CA GLY A 175 -2.33 25.26 -25.97
C GLY A 175 -3.65 24.85 -25.29
N GLU A 176 -4.49 24.09 -25.99
CA GLU A 176 -5.78 23.61 -25.47
C GLU A 176 -5.62 22.45 -24.47
N GLN A 177 -4.67 21.54 -24.73
CA GLN A 177 -4.33 20.45 -23.81
C GLN A 177 -3.65 20.95 -22.54
N LEU A 178 -2.86 22.03 -22.64
CA LEU A 178 -2.22 22.68 -21.50
C LEU A 178 -3.25 23.20 -20.50
N ALA A 179 -4.30 23.89 -20.98
CA ALA A 179 -5.35 24.43 -20.12
C ALA A 179 -6.10 23.31 -19.39
N ALA A 180 -6.58 22.30 -20.12
CA ALA A 180 -7.32 21.17 -19.55
C ALA A 180 -6.49 20.38 -18.51
N ARG A 181 -5.23 20.07 -18.82
CA ARG A 181 -4.34 19.36 -17.89
C ARG A 181 -3.95 20.17 -16.66
N THR A 182 -3.81 21.48 -16.84
CA THR A 182 -3.54 22.39 -15.71
C THR A 182 -4.74 22.44 -14.78
N GLU A 183 -5.95 22.57 -15.30
CA GLU A 183 -7.18 22.54 -14.50
C GLU A 183 -7.34 21.21 -13.76
N LEU A 184 -7.17 20.08 -14.47
CA LEU A 184 -7.25 18.75 -13.88
C LEU A 184 -6.23 18.56 -12.74
N TRP A 185 -4.99 19.04 -12.94
CA TRP A 185 -3.95 18.97 -11.92
C TRP A 185 -4.35 19.70 -10.65
N HIS A 186 -4.85 20.94 -10.75
CA HIS A 186 -5.29 21.72 -9.58
C HIS A 186 -6.48 21.05 -8.89
N ASN A 187 -7.47 20.57 -9.65
CA ASN A 187 -8.64 19.88 -9.09
C ASN A 187 -8.26 18.66 -8.23
N VAL A 188 -7.29 17.86 -8.69
CA VAL A 188 -6.80 16.69 -7.92
C VAL A 188 -5.90 17.14 -6.76
N GLN A 189 -5.13 18.21 -6.92
CA GLN A 189 -4.25 18.76 -5.88
C GLN A 189 -5.04 19.36 -4.71
N ASP A 190 -6.17 19.99 -4.97
CA ASP A 190 -7.03 20.60 -3.94
C ASP A 190 -7.81 19.55 -3.11
N CYS A 191 -7.78 18.28 -3.51
CA CYS A 191 -8.38 17.20 -2.74
C CYS A 191 -7.57 16.90 -1.46
N SER A 192 -8.25 16.60 -0.35
CA SER A 192 -7.61 16.20 0.90
C SER A 192 -6.82 14.89 0.74
N GLY A 193 -5.61 14.83 1.32
CA GLY A 193 -4.72 13.66 1.26
C GLY A 193 -3.89 13.54 -0.03
N SER A 194 -3.96 14.53 -0.93
CA SER A 194 -3.26 14.51 -2.23
C SER A 194 -1.74 14.70 -2.13
N THR A 195 -1.23 15.23 -1.02
CA THR A 195 0.16 15.66 -0.87
C THR A 195 1.18 14.56 -1.15
N ASP A 196 0.97 13.35 -0.62
CA ASP A 196 1.88 12.22 -0.84
C ASP A 196 1.85 11.75 -2.30
N PHE A 197 0.68 11.77 -2.92
CA PHE A 197 0.51 11.42 -4.32
C PHE A 197 1.30 12.36 -5.22
N PHE A 198 1.20 13.68 -5.01
CA PHE A 198 2.00 14.66 -5.76
C PHE A 198 3.49 14.63 -5.41
N GLN A 199 3.86 14.23 -4.19
CA GLN A 199 5.25 14.00 -3.82
C GLN A 199 5.85 12.82 -4.60
N VAL A 200 5.13 11.70 -4.71
CA VAL A 200 5.54 10.56 -5.56
C VAL A 200 5.70 11.00 -7.01
N LEU A 201 4.76 11.78 -7.55
CA LEU A 201 4.88 12.33 -8.91
C LEU A 201 6.07 13.29 -9.08
N SER A 202 6.39 14.07 -8.06
CA SER A 202 7.59 14.92 -8.08
C SER A 202 8.85 14.07 -8.07
N ASP A 203 8.93 13.07 -7.19
CA ASP A 203 10.13 12.24 -7.03
C ASP A 203 10.36 11.31 -8.23
N LEU A 204 9.29 10.90 -8.93
CA LEU A 204 9.37 10.19 -10.20
C LEU A 204 10.14 10.96 -11.28
N THR A 205 10.20 12.30 -11.22
CA THR A 205 11.01 13.10 -12.17
C THR A 205 12.51 12.85 -12.03
N THR A 206 12.93 12.31 -10.88
CA THR A 206 14.33 11.94 -10.62
C THR A 206 14.60 10.45 -10.88
N SER A 207 13.58 9.69 -11.31
CA SER A 207 13.67 8.26 -11.52
C SER A 207 14.33 7.86 -12.85
N ALA A 208 14.86 6.64 -12.87
CA ALA A 208 15.30 5.90 -14.04
C ALA A 208 14.37 6.00 -15.26
N ASP A 209 13.08 5.72 -15.02
CA ASP A 209 12.05 5.65 -16.04
C ASP A 209 11.86 7.02 -16.71
N PHE A 210 12.03 8.11 -15.95
CA PHE A 210 11.93 9.47 -16.47
C PHE A 210 13.10 9.82 -17.41
N PHE A 211 14.32 9.40 -17.07
CA PHE A 211 15.49 9.62 -17.93
C PHE A 211 15.50 8.72 -19.17
N ASN A 212 15.02 7.48 -19.05
CA ASN A 212 15.04 6.49 -20.13
C ASN A 212 13.89 6.66 -21.14
N ASP A 213 12.66 6.90 -20.68
CA ASP A 213 11.48 7.04 -21.54
C ASP A 213 10.46 8.03 -20.96
N ARG A 214 10.83 9.31 -20.97
CA ARG A 214 10.00 10.42 -20.49
C ARG A 214 8.60 10.43 -21.11
N LYS A 215 8.48 10.14 -22.41
CA LYS A 215 7.20 10.22 -23.13
C LYS A 215 6.23 9.16 -22.63
N ALA A 216 6.68 7.90 -22.51
CA ALA A 216 5.82 6.83 -22.01
C ALA A 216 5.44 7.05 -20.54
N LEU A 217 6.39 7.49 -19.70
CA LEU A 217 6.10 7.80 -18.29
C LEU A 217 5.09 8.94 -18.15
N THR A 218 5.23 10.01 -18.95
CA THR A 218 4.29 11.14 -18.95
C THR A 218 2.88 10.69 -19.33
N THR A 219 2.73 9.84 -20.35
CA THR A 219 1.42 9.25 -20.70
C THR A 219 0.82 8.46 -19.54
N ARG A 220 1.60 7.61 -18.86
CA ARG A 220 1.15 6.80 -17.72
C ARG A 220 0.67 7.67 -16.55
N VAL A 221 1.42 8.72 -16.21
CA VAL A 221 1.06 9.68 -15.16
C VAL A 221 -0.26 10.37 -15.50
N TRP A 222 -0.45 10.85 -16.73
CA TRP A 222 -1.69 11.52 -17.12
C TRP A 222 -2.90 10.56 -17.13
N THR A 223 -2.74 9.32 -17.59
CA THR A 223 -3.81 8.31 -17.50
C THR A 223 -4.23 8.05 -16.06
N MET A 224 -3.28 8.01 -15.12
CA MET A 224 -3.57 7.86 -13.69
C MET A 224 -4.29 9.09 -13.12
N MET A 225 -3.85 10.30 -13.50
CA MET A 225 -4.48 11.55 -13.10
C MET A 225 -5.93 11.66 -13.59
N GLU A 226 -6.18 11.31 -14.86
CA GLU A 226 -7.50 11.28 -15.47
C GLU A 226 -8.44 10.32 -14.72
N ALA A 227 -7.99 9.08 -14.47
CA ALA A 227 -8.77 8.10 -13.71
C ALA A 227 -9.05 8.55 -12.26
N ALA A 228 -8.08 9.22 -11.61
CA ALA A 228 -8.27 9.77 -10.26
C ALA A 228 -9.24 10.97 -10.25
N ALA A 229 -9.31 11.75 -11.33
CA ALA A 229 -10.26 12.84 -11.46
C ALA A 229 -11.69 12.33 -11.65
N GLU A 230 -11.87 11.28 -12.48
CA GLU A 230 -13.18 10.71 -12.81
C GLU A 230 -13.86 9.99 -11.65
N ASN A 231 -13.11 9.35 -10.74
CA ASN A 231 -13.69 8.56 -9.65
C ASN A 231 -13.08 8.87 -8.27
N GLY A 232 -13.94 9.29 -7.34
CA GLY A 232 -13.54 9.64 -5.98
C GLY A 232 -13.09 8.48 -5.09
N GLU A 233 -13.60 7.26 -5.32
CA GLU A 233 -13.19 6.05 -4.59
C GLU A 233 -11.79 5.60 -5.05
N LEU A 234 -11.57 5.52 -6.36
CA LEU A 234 -10.24 5.23 -6.91
C LEU A 234 -9.21 6.27 -6.43
N ARG A 235 -9.57 7.56 -6.46
CA ARG A 235 -8.70 8.63 -5.98
C ARG A 235 -8.25 8.43 -4.55
N ARG A 236 -9.16 8.11 -3.63
CA ARG A 236 -8.81 7.80 -2.23
C ARG A 236 -7.84 6.63 -2.13
N GLN A 237 -8.09 5.56 -2.86
CA GLN A 237 -7.22 4.38 -2.85
C GLN A 237 -5.82 4.68 -3.39
N LEU A 238 -5.69 5.53 -4.42
CA LEU A 238 -4.41 5.98 -4.93
C LEU A 238 -3.67 6.87 -3.92
N PHE A 239 -4.37 7.75 -3.23
CA PHE A 239 -3.80 8.58 -2.17
C PHE A 239 -3.32 7.72 -0.98
N ASP A 240 -4.11 6.71 -0.59
CA ASP A 240 -3.74 5.77 0.46
C ASP A 240 -2.52 4.92 0.08
N LEU A 241 -2.41 4.50 -1.19
CA LEU A 241 -1.24 3.79 -1.70
C LEU A 241 0.02 4.67 -1.72
N ALA A 242 -0.08 5.91 -2.22
CA ALA A 242 1.02 6.87 -2.22
C ALA A 242 1.47 7.23 -0.79
N ALA A 243 0.52 7.23 0.14
CA ALA A 243 0.78 7.47 1.54
C ALA A 243 1.49 6.31 2.26
N HIS A 244 1.47 5.08 1.73
CA HIS A 244 2.05 3.96 2.44
C HIS A 244 3.58 4.09 2.56
N PRO A 245 4.14 4.09 3.78
CA PRO A 245 5.56 4.29 4.01
C PRO A 245 6.40 3.02 3.79
N GLN A 246 5.84 2.00 3.13
CA GLN A 246 6.56 0.79 2.82
C GLN A 246 7.44 0.99 1.59
N THR A 247 8.57 1.69 1.78
CA THR A 247 9.91 1.39 1.26
C THR A 247 10.81 2.60 1.50
N CYS A 248 12.08 2.36 1.83
CA CYS A 248 13.10 3.41 1.87
C CYS A 248 13.17 4.14 0.51
N GLY A 249 13.90 5.27 0.43
CA GLY A 249 13.87 6.27 -0.66
C GLY A 249 13.95 5.81 -2.12
N ASP A 250 14.16 4.52 -2.41
CA ASP A 250 14.22 3.91 -3.75
C ASP A 250 12.97 3.11 -4.17
N GLY A 251 11.94 2.98 -3.32
CA GLY A 251 10.73 2.21 -3.64
C GLY A 251 9.61 2.97 -4.37
N LEU A 252 9.88 4.17 -4.87
CA LEU A 252 8.94 4.98 -5.66
C LEU A 252 8.41 4.24 -6.89
N ALA A 253 9.25 3.44 -7.56
CA ALA A 253 8.84 2.65 -8.72
C ALA A 253 7.85 1.53 -8.36
N LEU A 254 7.94 0.98 -7.13
CA LEU A 254 7.01 -0.02 -6.63
C LEU A 254 5.65 0.61 -6.32
N ILE A 255 5.65 1.74 -5.61
CA ILE A 255 4.44 2.49 -5.26
C ILE A 255 3.71 2.94 -6.53
N PHE A 256 4.44 3.50 -7.51
CA PHE A 256 3.84 3.89 -8.79
C PHE A 256 3.30 2.68 -9.57
N GLY A 257 4.04 1.57 -9.59
CA GLY A 257 3.57 0.33 -10.21
C GLY A 257 2.29 -0.23 -9.56
N ASP A 258 2.18 -0.18 -8.23
CA ASP A 258 0.99 -0.64 -7.50
C ASP A 258 -0.23 0.27 -7.79
N MET A 259 0.00 1.58 -7.91
CA MET A 259 -1.03 2.53 -8.35
C MET A 259 -1.50 2.25 -9.78
N GLU A 260 -0.60 1.95 -10.72
CA GLU A 260 -0.97 1.58 -12.10
C GLU A 260 -1.83 0.32 -12.15
N VAL A 261 -1.49 -0.68 -11.33
CA VAL A 261 -2.28 -1.90 -11.20
C VAL A 261 -3.69 -1.57 -10.72
N ARG A 262 -3.84 -0.65 -9.76
CA ARG A 262 -5.15 -0.23 -9.25
C ARG A 262 -5.99 0.49 -10.31
N VAL A 263 -5.37 1.41 -11.08
CA VAL A 263 -6.04 2.08 -12.21
C VAL A 263 -6.48 1.07 -13.26
N GLY A 264 -5.63 0.09 -13.59
CA GLY A 264 -5.95 -0.94 -14.59
C GLY A 264 -7.12 -1.82 -14.15
N VAL A 265 -7.16 -2.22 -12.88
CA VAL A 265 -8.29 -2.96 -12.30
C VAL A 265 -9.57 -2.14 -12.39
N PHE A 266 -9.51 -0.87 -11.97
CA PHE A 266 -10.67 0.03 -12.00
C PHE A 266 -11.22 0.20 -13.41
N ALA A 267 -10.36 0.47 -14.40
CA ALA A 267 -10.76 0.66 -15.80
C ALA A 267 -11.56 -0.55 -16.35
N ILE A 268 -11.18 -1.77 -15.98
CA ILE A 268 -11.90 -2.98 -16.38
C ILE A 268 -13.25 -3.08 -15.67
N THR A 269 -13.29 -2.77 -14.37
CA THR A 269 -14.52 -2.88 -13.56
C THR A 269 -15.56 -1.81 -13.85
N SER A 270 -15.15 -0.63 -14.28
CA SER A 270 -16.04 0.49 -14.60
C SER A 270 -16.51 0.50 -16.05
N SER A 271 -15.92 -0.34 -16.90
CA SER A 271 -16.42 -0.59 -18.26
C SER A 271 -17.70 -1.43 -18.19
N THR A 272 -18.75 -1.04 -18.90
CA THR A 272 -20.08 -1.67 -18.84
C THR A 272 -20.06 -3.19 -19.09
N PRO A 273 -20.94 -3.99 -18.43
CA PRO A 273 -20.87 -5.45 -18.44
C PRO A 273 -20.98 -6.13 -19.82
N GLU A 274 -21.59 -5.50 -20.82
CA GLU A 274 -21.69 -6.04 -22.18
C GLU A 274 -20.42 -5.85 -23.01
N ALA A 275 -19.55 -4.90 -22.63
CA ALA A 275 -18.26 -4.62 -23.30
C ALA A 275 -17.05 -5.29 -22.61
N ALA A 276 -17.24 -5.89 -21.43
CA ALA A 276 -16.19 -6.57 -20.69
C ALA A 276 -15.74 -7.84 -21.45
N ARG A 277 -14.64 -7.74 -22.20
CA ARG A 277 -14.01 -8.86 -22.90
C ARG A 277 -13.63 -9.93 -21.86
N PRO A 278 -14.25 -11.12 -21.84
CA PRO A 278 -13.97 -12.20 -20.87
C PRO A 278 -12.47 -12.52 -20.77
N LEU A 279 -11.80 -12.44 -21.91
CA LEU A 279 -10.38 -12.67 -22.09
C LEU A 279 -9.51 -11.63 -21.38
N GLU A 280 -9.92 -10.36 -21.33
CA GLU A 280 -9.16 -9.29 -20.68
C GLU A 280 -9.27 -9.36 -19.16
N LEU A 281 -10.46 -9.63 -18.63
CA LEU A 281 -10.65 -9.83 -17.19
C LEU A 281 -9.88 -11.06 -16.69
N PHE A 282 -9.93 -12.17 -17.44
CA PHE A 282 -9.14 -13.36 -17.09
C PHE A 282 -7.63 -13.09 -17.17
N LYS A 283 -7.16 -12.45 -18.26
CA LYS A 283 -5.74 -12.06 -18.39
C LYS A 283 -5.29 -11.15 -17.25
N MET A 284 -6.11 -10.18 -16.86
CA MET A 284 -5.83 -9.30 -15.73
C MET A 284 -5.77 -10.09 -14.42
N THR A 285 -6.80 -10.88 -14.11
CA THR A 285 -6.86 -11.64 -12.85
C THR A 285 -5.69 -12.62 -12.73
N ARG A 286 -5.32 -13.30 -13.83
CA ARG A 286 -4.11 -14.12 -13.93
C ARG A 286 -2.83 -13.30 -13.71
N SER A 287 -2.74 -12.11 -14.31
CA SER A 287 -1.59 -11.23 -14.17
C SER A 287 -1.41 -10.71 -12.73
N LEU A 288 -2.52 -10.43 -12.03
CA LEU A 288 -2.50 -10.03 -10.63
C LEU A 288 -2.06 -11.19 -9.71
N ASP A 289 -2.53 -12.41 -9.95
CA ASP A 289 -2.05 -13.58 -9.20
C ASP A 289 -0.55 -13.82 -9.42
N ARG A 290 -0.08 -13.74 -10.67
CA ARG A 290 1.35 -13.81 -10.98
C ARG A 290 2.15 -12.74 -10.23
N LEU A 291 1.64 -11.51 -10.14
CA LEU A 291 2.30 -10.43 -9.40
C LEU A 291 2.37 -10.73 -7.89
N ASP A 292 1.31 -11.27 -7.30
CA ASP A 292 1.30 -11.68 -5.89
C ASP A 292 2.33 -12.78 -5.61
N GLU A 293 2.46 -13.76 -6.51
CA GLU A 293 3.45 -14.83 -6.37
C GLU A 293 4.89 -14.31 -6.56
N VAL A 294 5.11 -13.40 -7.50
CA VAL A 294 6.41 -12.70 -7.65
C VAL A 294 6.78 -11.97 -6.36
N GLU A 295 5.81 -11.27 -5.74
CA GLU A 295 6.00 -10.56 -4.48
C GLU A 295 6.31 -11.53 -3.31
N LYS A 296 5.62 -12.67 -3.24
CA LYS A 296 5.89 -13.71 -2.24
C LYS A 296 7.30 -14.30 -2.39
N ILE A 297 7.72 -14.56 -3.62
CA ILE A 297 9.07 -15.08 -3.93
C ILE A 297 10.13 -14.04 -3.55
N ALA A 298 9.94 -12.78 -3.93
CA ALA A 298 10.86 -11.69 -3.57
C ALA A 298 11.01 -11.54 -2.05
N ARG A 299 9.90 -11.56 -1.29
CA ARG A 299 9.94 -11.52 0.19
C ARG A 299 10.64 -12.73 0.79
N ARG A 300 10.44 -13.93 0.22
CA ARG A 300 11.13 -15.15 0.64
C ARG A 300 12.64 -15.02 0.45
N ASP A 301 13.08 -14.51 -0.70
CA ASP A 301 14.49 -14.26 -0.99
C ASP A 301 15.10 -13.21 -0.04
N ILE A 302 14.43 -12.07 0.15
CA ILE A 302 14.83 -11.04 1.13
C ILE A 302 15.02 -11.66 2.52
N ALA A 303 14.06 -12.46 2.99
CA ALA A 303 14.14 -13.10 4.31
C ALA A 303 15.32 -14.07 4.43
N LEU A 304 15.68 -14.78 3.35
CA LEU A 304 16.86 -15.66 3.32
C LEU A 304 18.17 -14.87 3.37
N ARG A 305 18.23 -13.75 2.65
CA ARG A 305 19.42 -12.88 2.64
C ARG A 305 19.62 -12.15 3.97
N MET A 306 18.54 -11.71 4.61
CA MET A 306 18.58 -11.10 5.95
C MET A 306 19.11 -12.08 7.00
N LYS A 307 18.72 -13.36 6.94
CA LYS A 307 19.27 -14.41 7.82
C LYS A 307 20.77 -14.64 7.62
N SER A 308 21.29 -14.28 6.45
CA SER A 308 22.72 -14.38 6.10
C SER A 308 23.53 -13.13 6.45
N ASN A 309 22.94 -12.19 7.22
CA ASN A 309 23.57 -10.95 7.69
C ASN A 309 24.06 -10.00 6.57
N LYS A 310 23.47 -10.09 5.37
CA LYS A 310 23.73 -9.14 4.28
C LYS A 310 22.81 -7.92 4.44
N THR A 311 23.36 -6.72 4.27
CA THR A 311 22.56 -5.50 4.07
C THR A 311 21.89 -5.60 2.71
N VAL A 312 20.56 -5.63 2.66
CA VAL A 312 19.77 -5.79 1.44
C VAL A 312 18.78 -4.65 1.36
N ASP A 313 18.72 -3.99 0.21
CA ASP A 313 17.61 -3.11 -0.10
C ASP A 313 16.41 -3.94 -0.57
N GLU A 314 15.36 -3.95 0.25
CA GLU A 314 14.12 -4.69 -0.06
C GLU A 314 13.44 -4.18 -1.33
N ALA A 315 13.49 -2.86 -1.58
CA ALA A 315 12.85 -2.26 -2.73
C ALA A 315 13.56 -2.68 -4.02
N GLU A 316 14.89 -2.71 -4.00
CA GLU A 316 15.68 -3.15 -5.14
C GLU A 316 15.41 -4.62 -5.48
N VAL A 317 15.41 -5.53 -4.49
CA VAL A 317 15.14 -6.95 -4.75
C VAL A 317 13.74 -7.17 -5.32
N ARG A 318 12.71 -6.53 -4.75
CA ARG A 318 11.34 -6.61 -5.27
C ARG A 318 11.22 -6.07 -6.69
N LEU A 319 11.87 -4.95 -6.98
CA LEU A 319 11.88 -4.36 -8.32
C LEU A 319 12.64 -5.23 -9.33
N ALA A 320 13.72 -5.89 -8.91
CA ALA A 320 14.48 -6.82 -9.76
C ALA A 320 13.61 -8.00 -10.22
N TYR A 321 12.86 -8.62 -9.31
CA TYR A 321 11.92 -9.69 -9.67
C TYR A 321 10.76 -9.18 -10.55
N ARG A 322 10.13 -8.05 -10.20
CA ARG A 322 9.02 -7.48 -10.98
C ARG A 322 9.45 -7.11 -12.39
N THR A 323 10.55 -6.38 -12.56
CA THR A 323 11.05 -5.97 -13.89
C THR A 323 11.63 -7.13 -14.67
N GLY A 324 12.34 -8.06 -14.02
CA GLY A 324 12.93 -9.24 -14.64
C GLY A 324 11.89 -10.22 -15.20
N LEU A 325 10.75 -10.35 -14.53
CA LEU A 325 9.68 -11.27 -14.93
C LEU A 325 8.51 -10.61 -15.68
N GLN A 326 8.47 -9.28 -15.74
CA GLN A 326 7.36 -8.52 -16.34
C GLN A 326 6.95 -9.03 -17.71
N VAL A 327 7.88 -9.09 -18.66
CA VAL A 327 7.60 -9.48 -20.05
C VAL A 327 7.26 -10.96 -20.15
N ARG A 328 7.99 -11.81 -19.41
CA ARG A 328 7.84 -13.27 -19.45
C ARG A 328 6.52 -13.75 -18.84
N LEU A 329 6.05 -13.08 -17.79
CA LEU A 329 4.81 -13.42 -17.09
C LEU A 329 3.64 -12.52 -17.49
N GLY A 330 3.85 -11.49 -18.33
CA GLY A 330 2.81 -10.53 -18.69
C GLY A 330 2.21 -9.84 -17.46
N LEU A 331 3.06 -9.35 -16.56
CA LEU A 331 2.63 -8.69 -15.32
C LEU A 331 1.92 -7.37 -15.59
N ALA A 332 0.93 -7.02 -14.74
CA ALA A 332 0.06 -5.87 -14.93
C ALA A 332 0.79 -4.53 -14.73
N SER A 333 1.85 -4.51 -13.92
CA SER A 333 2.68 -3.31 -13.74
C SER A 333 3.54 -3.06 -14.98
N ARG A 334 3.57 -1.81 -15.49
CA ARG A 334 4.30 -1.42 -16.71
C ARG A 334 5.68 -0.79 -16.45
N SER A 335 6.20 -0.85 -15.23
CA SER A 335 7.55 -0.34 -14.92
C SER A 335 8.62 -1.10 -15.71
N ARG A 336 9.47 -0.39 -16.48
CA ARG A 336 10.40 -1.00 -17.44
C ARG A 336 11.86 -0.89 -17.03
N SER A 337 12.24 0.07 -16.19
CA SER A 337 13.66 0.25 -15.85
C SER A 337 13.92 0.11 -14.35
N MET A 338 14.96 -0.67 -14.07
CA MET A 338 15.63 -0.71 -12.79
C MET A 338 17.06 -0.25 -13.05
N LEU A 339 17.44 0.93 -12.55
CA LEU A 339 18.80 1.49 -12.74
C LEU A 339 19.89 0.58 -12.17
N PHE A 340 19.55 -0.30 -11.23
CA PHE A 340 20.50 -1.09 -10.45
C PHE A 340 20.20 -2.59 -10.41
N ARG A 341 19.83 -3.20 -11.55
CA ARG A 341 19.64 -4.67 -11.63
C ARG A 341 20.85 -5.44 -11.06
N THR A 342 22.05 -4.89 -11.20
CA THR A 342 23.31 -5.45 -10.72
C THR A 342 23.55 -5.29 -9.21
N LEU A 343 22.92 -4.33 -8.52
CA LEU A 343 23.12 -4.11 -7.07
C LEU A 343 22.20 -4.98 -6.21
N ALA A 344 21.02 -5.35 -6.73
CA ALA A 344 20.07 -6.20 -6.03
C ALA A 344 20.54 -7.65 -5.86
N GLY A 345 21.59 -8.09 -6.56
CA GLY A 345 22.15 -9.45 -6.43
C GLY A 345 21.15 -10.57 -6.74
N VAL A 346 20.12 -10.32 -7.56
CA VAL A 346 19.20 -11.34 -8.08
C VAL A 346 19.77 -11.86 -9.40
N SER A 347 20.05 -13.16 -9.49
CA SER A 347 20.62 -13.77 -10.69
C SER A 347 19.54 -14.16 -11.69
N ASP A 348 19.93 -14.34 -12.96
CA ASP A 348 19.01 -14.87 -13.98
C ASP A 348 18.49 -16.27 -13.63
N ALA A 349 19.29 -17.07 -12.91
CA ALA A 349 18.88 -18.38 -12.41
C ALA A 349 17.75 -18.27 -11.36
N ASP A 350 17.78 -17.24 -10.52
CA ASP A 350 16.72 -16.98 -9.54
C ASP A 350 15.41 -16.55 -10.24
N LEU A 351 15.52 -15.72 -11.29
CA LEU A 351 14.39 -15.34 -12.13
C LEU A 351 13.82 -16.56 -12.88
N ASP A 352 14.66 -17.44 -13.41
CA ASP A 352 14.23 -18.67 -14.09
C ASP A 352 13.59 -19.67 -13.13
N SER A 353 14.07 -19.76 -11.89
CA SER A 353 13.43 -20.56 -10.84
C SER A 353 12.05 -20.00 -10.50
N ALA A 354 11.96 -18.69 -10.27
CA ALA A 354 10.70 -18.02 -9.94
C ALA A 354 9.67 -18.16 -11.07
N TYR A 355 10.10 -17.99 -12.32
CA TYR A 355 9.25 -18.19 -13.50
C TYR A 355 8.66 -19.61 -13.54
N ARG A 356 9.51 -20.64 -13.34
CA ARG A 356 9.06 -22.04 -13.36
C ARG A 356 8.09 -22.36 -12.22
N GLU A 357 8.34 -21.82 -11.02
CA GLU A 357 7.44 -21.99 -9.85
C GLU A 357 6.05 -21.41 -10.15
N ILE A 358 5.98 -20.21 -10.72
CA ILE A 358 4.72 -19.53 -11.03
C ILE A 358 3.95 -20.25 -12.14
N ILE A 359 4.61 -20.62 -13.23
CA ILE A 359 3.95 -21.33 -14.35
C ILE A 359 3.45 -22.71 -13.91
N ALA A 360 4.23 -23.45 -13.11
CA ALA A 360 3.80 -24.75 -12.61
C ALA A 360 2.57 -24.64 -11.68
N ARG A 361 2.46 -23.53 -10.92
CA ARG A 361 1.31 -23.26 -10.04
C ARG A 361 0.01 -23.07 -10.82
N GLU A 362 0.04 -22.53 -12.04
CA GLU A 362 -1.17 -22.28 -12.84
C GLU A 362 -1.95 -23.55 -13.20
N SER A 363 -1.29 -24.72 -13.18
CA SER A 363 -1.95 -26.02 -13.37
C SER A 363 -2.50 -26.63 -12.09
N THR A 364 -2.37 -25.95 -10.94
CA THR A 364 -2.78 -26.49 -9.63
C THR A 364 -4.13 -25.92 -9.18
N PRO A 365 -4.90 -26.64 -8.33
CA PRO A 365 -6.14 -26.11 -7.75
C PRO A 365 -5.95 -24.81 -6.98
N ALA A 366 -4.77 -24.61 -6.37
CA ALA A 366 -4.46 -23.42 -5.58
C ALA A 366 -4.47 -22.12 -6.40
N PHE A 367 -4.20 -22.19 -7.71
CA PHE A 367 -4.32 -21.05 -8.62
C PHE A 367 -5.78 -20.67 -8.84
N PHE A 368 -6.65 -21.64 -9.12
CA PHE A 368 -8.07 -21.38 -9.31
C PHE A 368 -8.74 -20.92 -8.02
N GLU A 369 -8.28 -21.42 -6.87
CA GLU A 369 -8.72 -20.93 -5.55
C GLU A 369 -8.33 -19.46 -5.30
N SER A 370 -7.16 -19.00 -5.75
CA SER A 370 -6.78 -17.59 -5.62
C SER A 370 -7.52 -16.69 -6.61
N LEU A 371 -7.82 -17.20 -7.81
CA LEU A 371 -8.64 -16.48 -8.79
C LEU A 371 -10.04 -16.21 -8.24
N ILE A 372 -10.74 -17.22 -7.72
CA ILE A 372 -12.11 -17.06 -7.17
C ILE A 372 -12.14 -16.31 -5.84
N ALA A 373 -11.02 -16.23 -5.13
CA ALA A 373 -10.93 -15.43 -3.91
C ALA A 373 -10.98 -13.91 -4.20
N ARG A 374 -10.81 -13.50 -5.46
CA ARG A 374 -10.92 -12.12 -5.91
C ARG A 374 -12.37 -11.83 -6.29
N GLU A 375 -12.99 -10.88 -5.59
CA GLU A 375 -14.39 -10.48 -5.79
C GLU A 375 -14.72 -10.23 -7.26
N LEU A 376 -13.85 -9.50 -7.97
CA LEU A 376 -14.01 -9.18 -9.39
C LEU A 376 -14.23 -10.38 -10.30
N TRP A 377 -13.51 -11.48 -10.05
CA TRP A 377 -13.62 -12.69 -10.86
C TRP A 377 -14.85 -13.50 -10.46
N MET A 378 -15.13 -13.56 -9.17
CA MET A 378 -16.32 -14.26 -8.66
C MET A 378 -17.61 -13.58 -9.13
N ASP A 379 -17.71 -12.25 -9.01
CA ASP A 379 -18.85 -11.46 -9.44
C ASP A 379 -19.09 -11.60 -10.94
N TYR A 380 -18.01 -11.62 -11.73
CA TYR A 380 -18.09 -11.89 -13.16
C TYR A 380 -18.67 -13.28 -13.46
N LEU A 381 -18.16 -14.32 -12.79
CA LEU A 381 -18.65 -15.69 -12.96
C LEU A 381 -20.13 -15.81 -12.58
N GLU A 382 -20.53 -15.24 -11.43
CA GLU A 382 -21.92 -15.29 -10.97
C GLU A 382 -22.87 -14.53 -11.89
N THR A 383 -22.45 -13.36 -12.40
CA THR A 383 -23.29 -12.55 -13.28
C THR A 383 -23.43 -13.19 -14.66
N ARG A 384 -22.32 -13.63 -15.25
CA ARG A 384 -22.29 -14.13 -16.63
C ARG A 384 -22.82 -15.56 -16.74
N TYR A 385 -22.48 -16.41 -15.78
CA TYR A 385 -22.84 -17.83 -15.75
C TYR A 385 -23.92 -18.11 -14.70
N ALA A 386 -24.80 -17.14 -14.44
CA ALA A 386 -25.91 -17.29 -13.49
C ALA A 386 -26.69 -18.61 -13.70
N HIS A 387 -26.91 -19.01 -14.96
CA HIS A 387 -27.58 -20.27 -15.32
C HIS A 387 -26.87 -21.55 -14.83
N GLU A 388 -25.54 -21.53 -14.64
CA GLU A 388 -24.75 -22.63 -14.06
C GLU A 388 -24.73 -22.54 -12.51
N PHE A 389 -24.82 -21.34 -11.94
CA PHE A 389 -24.81 -21.13 -10.48
C PHE A 389 -26.17 -21.37 -9.82
N GLU A 390 -27.28 -21.03 -10.48
CA GLU A 390 -28.63 -21.22 -9.93
C GLU A 390 -28.97 -22.66 -9.54
N PRO A 391 -28.72 -23.69 -10.38
CA PRO A 391 -28.99 -25.08 -9.98
C PRO A 391 -28.12 -25.53 -8.81
N VAL A 392 -26.94 -24.92 -8.61
CA VAL A 392 -26.05 -25.19 -7.47
C VAL A 392 -26.54 -24.49 -6.20
N LYS A 393 -27.07 -23.27 -6.31
CA LYS A 393 -27.58 -22.47 -5.19
C LYS A 393 -28.94 -22.97 -4.68
N ARG A 394 -29.84 -23.37 -5.58
CA ARG A 394 -31.24 -23.73 -5.28
C ARG A 394 -31.43 -24.75 -4.15
N PRO A 395 -30.73 -25.90 -4.09
CA PRO A 395 -30.93 -26.89 -3.03
C PRO A 395 -30.61 -26.36 -1.63
N PHE A 396 -29.70 -25.39 -1.52
CA PHE A 396 -29.35 -24.78 -0.24
C PHE A 396 -30.35 -23.71 0.18
N THR A 397 -30.89 -22.94 -0.78
CA THR A 397 -31.98 -22.00 -0.53
C THR A 397 -33.23 -22.73 -0.04
N GLU A 398 -33.59 -23.85 -0.67
CA GLU A 398 -34.71 -24.71 -0.24
C GLU A 398 -34.47 -25.29 1.16
N ARG A 399 -33.25 -25.76 1.47
CA ARG A 399 -32.90 -26.26 2.82
C ARG A 399 -32.97 -25.17 3.90
N LEU A 400 -32.62 -23.92 3.57
CA LEU A 400 -32.75 -22.78 4.50
C LEU A 400 -34.22 -22.41 4.71
N ALA A 401 -35.03 -22.36 3.66
CA ALA A 401 -36.46 -22.09 3.77
C ALA A 401 -37.18 -23.12 4.66
N VAL A 402 -36.85 -24.42 4.50
CA VAL A 402 -37.40 -25.49 5.37
C VAL A 402 -36.98 -25.33 6.83
N LEU A 403 -35.78 -24.81 7.10
CA LEU A 403 -35.32 -24.54 8.47
C LEU A 403 -36.04 -23.34 9.08
N ASP A 404 -36.31 -22.31 8.30
CA ASP A 404 -37.02 -21.10 8.74
C ASP A 404 -38.52 -21.35 8.99
N GLU A 405 -39.10 -22.39 8.36
CA GLU A 405 -40.49 -22.82 8.57
C GLU A 405 -40.69 -23.72 9.81
N LEU A 406 -39.61 -24.20 10.45
CA LEU A 406 -39.72 -25.00 11.67
C LEU A 406 -40.14 -24.13 12.86
N SER A 407 -41.13 -24.58 13.65
CA SER A 407 -41.57 -23.86 14.83
C SER A 407 -40.45 -23.69 15.87
N PRO A 408 -40.34 -22.53 16.56
CA PRO A 408 -39.33 -22.26 17.59
C PRO A 408 -39.29 -23.29 18.73
N ASP A 409 -40.37 -24.02 18.95
CA ASP A 409 -40.49 -25.03 20.00
C ASP A 409 -39.80 -26.37 19.65
N MET A 410 -39.38 -26.59 18.40
CA MET A 410 -38.79 -27.85 17.96
C MET A 410 -37.25 -27.88 17.96
N GLN A 411 -36.57 -26.74 18.10
CA GLN A 411 -35.10 -26.65 18.13
C GLN A 411 -34.63 -25.49 19.02
N SER A 412 -33.54 -25.69 19.75
CA SER A 412 -32.88 -24.57 20.45
C SER A 412 -32.22 -23.60 19.47
N ASP A 413 -32.15 -22.31 19.80
CA ASP A 413 -31.49 -21.28 19.00
C ASP A 413 -30.06 -21.67 18.56
N GLN A 414 -29.30 -22.33 19.44
CA GLN A 414 -27.94 -22.79 19.13
C GLN A 414 -27.91 -23.86 18.03
N GLN A 415 -28.86 -24.81 18.07
CA GLN A 415 -28.97 -25.88 17.07
C GLN A 415 -29.40 -25.32 15.71
N TYR A 416 -30.28 -24.32 15.70
CA TYR A 416 -30.66 -23.60 14.49
C TYR A 416 -29.43 -22.88 13.88
N LEU A 417 -28.69 -22.11 14.68
CA LEU A 417 -27.47 -21.41 14.24
C LEU A 417 -26.40 -22.37 13.71
N ASP A 418 -26.17 -23.51 14.38
CA ASP A 418 -25.20 -24.52 13.93
C ASP A 418 -25.59 -25.12 12.57
N ARG A 419 -26.90 -25.34 12.33
CA ARG A 419 -27.42 -25.92 11.09
C ARG A 419 -27.39 -24.92 9.93
N VAL A 420 -27.72 -23.65 10.19
CA VAL A 420 -27.56 -22.55 9.23
C VAL A 420 -26.09 -22.36 8.86
N ASN A 421 -25.19 -22.38 9.84
CA ASN A 421 -23.74 -22.31 9.61
C ASN A 421 -23.23 -23.48 8.76
N GLN A 422 -23.72 -24.70 9.02
CA GLN A 422 -23.37 -25.87 8.24
C GLN A 422 -23.83 -25.74 6.77
N ILE A 423 -25.09 -25.36 6.54
CA ILE A 423 -25.62 -25.17 5.19
C ILE A 423 -24.89 -24.06 4.46
N THR A 424 -24.56 -22.97 5.13
CA THR A 424 -23.79 -21.85 4.56
C THR A 424 -22.39 -22.29 4.14
N LYS A 425 -21.70 -23.11 4.95
CA LYS A 425 -20.40 -23.71 4.61
C LYS A 425 -20.49 -24.66 3.43
N GLU A 426 -21.50 -25.52 3.39
CA GLU A 426 -21.74 -26.45 2.28
C GLU A 426 -22.05 -25.71 0.98
N ARG A 427 -22.93 -24.70 1.04
CA ARG A 427 -23.26 -23.81 -0.08
C ARG A 427 -22.01 -23.12 -0.62
N MET A 428 -21.19 -22.54 0.25
CA MET A 428 -19.96 -21.86 -0.15
C MET A 428 -18.97 -22.82 -0.83
N ARG A 429 -18.84 -24.06 -0.34
CA ARG A 429 -17.99 -25.08 -1.00
C ARG A 429 -18.53 -25.45 -2.38
N ALA A 430 -19.84 -25.63 -2.53
CA ALA A 430 -20.47 -25.98 -3.80
C ALA A 430 -20.32 -24.86 -4.84
N ILE A 431 -20.55 -23.61 -4.43
CA ILE A 431 -20.34 -22.42 -5.26
C ILE A 431 -18.88 -22.31 -5.70
N LYS A 432 -17.92 -22.47 -4.78
CA LYS A 432 -16.49 -22.46 -5.09
C LYS A 432 -16.11 -23.56 -6.08
N ALA A 433 -16.61 -24.79 -5.90
CA ALA A 433 -16.34 -25.89 -6.82
C ALA A 433 -16.86 -25.61 -8.24
N CYS A 434 -18.06 -25.04 -8.35
CA CYS A 434 -18.62 -24.59 -9.64
C CYS A 434 -17.73 -23.51 -10.29
N ALA A 435 -17.34 -22.49 -9.51
CA ALA A 435 -16.49 -21.40 -9.97
C ALA A 435 -15.10 -21.90 -10.44
N ILE A 436 -14.49 -22.86 -9.74
CA ILE A 436 -13.22 -23.49 -10.15
C ILE A 436 -13.38 -24.21 -11.48
N LYS A 437 -14.44 -25.02 -11.63
CA LYS A 437 -14.71 -25.76 -12.87
C LYS A 437 -14.86 -24.81 -14.07
N LEU A 438 -15.64 -23.74 -13.92
CA LEU A 438 -15.81 -22.72 -14.95
C LEU A 438 -14.49 -21.99 -15.25
N SER A 439 -13.69 -21.68 -14.22
CA SER A 439 -12.39 -21.02 -14.38
C SER A 439 -11.39 -21.87 -15.15
N ILE A 440 -11.39 -23.20 -14.94
CA ILE A 440 -10.57 -24.15 -15.72
C ILE A 440 -10.99 -24.13 -17.19
N GLN A 441 -12.28 -24.26 -17.47
CA GLN A 441 -12.80 -24.24 -18.85
C GLN A 441 -12.46 -22.94 -19.58
N LEU A 442 -12.56 -21.80 -18.88
CA LEU A 442 -12.18 -20.50 -19.41
C LEU A 442 -10.67 -20.39 -19.64
N SER A 443 -9.85 -20.91 -18.73
CA SER A 443 -8.39 -20.97 -18.90
C SER A 443 -8.00 -21.78 -20.14
N ASP A 444 -8.62 -22.93 -20.36
CA ASP A 444 -8.36 -23.78 -21.52
C ASP A 444 -8.76 -23.09 -22.83
N ALA A 445 -9.91 -22.42 -22.86
CA ALA A 445 -10.35 -21.64 -24.02
C ALA A 445 -9.41 -20.46 -24.33
N VAL A 446 -8.87 -19.80 -23.30
CA VAL A 446 -7.92 -18.69 -23.43
C VAL A 446 -6.57 -19.18 -23.97
N ASN A 447 -6.11 -20.35 -23.54
CA ASN A 447 -4.83 -20.93 -23.97
C ASN A 447 -4.93 -21.64 -25.34
N ALA A 448 -6.14 -21.98 -25.81
CA ALA A 448 -6.39 -22.60 -27.12
C ALA A 448 -6.71 -21.61 -28.25
N GLY A 449 -6.88 -20.32 -27.97
CA GLY A 449 -7.08 -19.27 -29.00
C GLY A 449 -5.81 -19.00 -29.83
N PRO A 450 -5.94 -18.56 -31.10
CA PRO A 450 -4.78 -18.32 -31.96
C PRO A 450 -3.88 -17.24 -31.37
N GLN A 451 -2.57 -17.53 -31.32
CA GLN A 451 -1.50 -16.63 -30.87
C GLN A 451 -1.36 -15.38 -31.73
#